data_AF-A0A2T6KV11-F1
#
_entry.id   AF-A0A2T6KV11-F1
#
_cell.length_a   1.000
_cell.length_b   1.000
_cell.length_c   1.000
_cell.angle_alpha   90.00
_cell.angle_beta   90.00
_cell.angle_gamma   90.00
#
_symmetry.space_group_name_H-M   'P 1'
#
loop_
_entity.id
_entity.type
_entity.pdbx_description
1 polymer ?
#
loop_
_entity_poly.entity_id
_entity_poly.type
_entity_poly.pdbx_seq_one_letter_code
_entity_poly.pdbx_strand_id
1 'polypeptide(L)'
;MKPLRVVVCPDSFKGSLSASEVASAVADGVLDAAPDAVVTRLPMADGGEGTLDALLAVWGGDARVTETVDAIGRPTSARWAVSPDGRTAVVELAEASGLPRVSDAPLQPLHASTRGTGDVLRAALDAGVAEILVCLGGSASTDGGAGILTGLGARLLDAAGSPVPDGGEGLASVASLDLSGLHPRAREVRWRLAVDVTNPLVGEHGAAYVFGPQKGARDGEAEFLDGALRHWAEVLERETGTVVAEIPGAGAAGGVPAGLIAVLGAETTPGAVLVAEAVGLPAALADADLVITGEGSFDSQSVNGKVADGVARLAAASPTRPPVVVVAGQVLLPEALARAAGIAAAFSIAPGPVELDDLIARTAPRLRDIAAAVTSLVTASR
;
A
#
# COMPACT_ATOMS: atom_id res chain seq x y z
N MET A 1 -29.78 -27.29 -1.95
CA MET A 1 -29.62 -25.83 -1.80
C MET A 1 -28.42 -25.39 -2.62
N LYS A 2 -28.35 -24.13 -3.08
CA LYS A 2 -27.12 -23.61 -3.68
C LYS A 2 -26.04 -23.54 -2.57
N PRO A 3 -24.80 -23.97 -2.83
CA PRO A 3 -23.68 -23.79 -1.91
C PRO A 3 -23.60 -22.36 -1.37
N LEU A 4 -23.26 -22.20 -0.08
CA LEU A 4 -22.94 -20.90 0.50
C LEU A 4 -21.68 -20.34 -0.15
N ARG A 5 -21.71 -19.08 -0.58
CA ARG A 5 -20.58 -18.40 -1.20
C ARG A 5 -20.02 -17.36 -0.25
N VAL A 6 -18.83 -17.61 0.27
CA VAL A 6 -18.18 -16.74 1.25
C VAL A 6 -16.93 -16.11 0.64
N VAL A 7 -16.86 -14.78 0.68
CA VAL A 7 -15.64 -14.05 0.35
C VAL A 7 -14.89 -13.76 1.64
N VAL A 8 -13.64 -14.21 1.72
CA VAL A 8 -12.75 -13.98 2.85
C VAL A 8 -11.66 -13.02 2.41
N CYS A 9 -11.73 -11.78 2.86
CA CYS A 9 -10.83 -10.71 2.41
C CYS A 9 -10.23 -9.87 3.56
N PRO A 10 -9.43 -10.47 4.45
CA PRO A 10 -8.85 -9.80 5.60
C PRO A 10 -7.56 -9.03 5.25
N ASP A 11 -7.24 -8.04 6.06
CA ASP A 11 -5.89 -7.49 6.21
C ASP A 11 -5.06 -8.36 7.17
N SER A 12 -3.76 -8.07 7.25
CA SER A 12 -2.84 -8.66 8.21
C SER A 12 -3.20 -8.35 9.66
N PHE A 13 -2.86 -9.26 10.56
CA PHE A 13 -2.85 -9.03 11.99
C PHE A 13 -1.41 -8.71 12.37
N LYS A 14 -1.04 -7.42 12.30
CA LYS A 14 0.35 -6.94 12.49
C LYS A 14 0.99 -7.56 13.75
N GLY A 15 2.17 -8.15 13.57
CA GLY A 15 2.89 -8.85 14.64
C GLY A 15 2.38 -10.26 14.99
N SER A 16 1.41 -10.79 14.23
CA SER A 16 0.82 -12.11 14.45
C SER A 16 0.76 -12.95 13.17
N LEU A 17 -0.16 -12.62 12.25
CA LEU A 17 -0.41 -13.38 11.04
C LEU A 17 -0.44 -12.45 9.81
N SER A 18 0.09 -12.93 8.69
CA SER A 18 -0.10 -12.32 7.38
C SER A 18 -1.57 -12.38 6.94
N ALA A 19 -1.97 -11.51 6.01
CA ALA A 19 -3.32 -11.50 5.45
C ALA A 19 -3.72 -12.87 4.87
N SER A 20 -2.76 -13.57 4.23
CA SER A 20 -2.96 -14.91 3.66
C SER A 20 -3.18 -15.99 4.72
N GLU A 21 -2.49 -15.92 5.85
CA GLU A 21 -2.70 -16.83 6.98
C GLU A 21 -4.04 -16.57 7.67
N VAL A 22 -4.43 -15.31 7.85
CA VAL A 22 -5.76 -14.94 8.37
C VAL A 22 -6.84 -15.45 7.42
N ALA A 23 -6.69 -15.24 6.11
CA ALA A 23 -7.66 -15.70 5.11
C ALA A 23 -7.80 -17.23 5.13
N SER A 24 -6.69 -17.95 5.33
CA SER A 24 -6.70 -19.42 5.43
C SER A 24 -7.40 -19.90 6.70
N ALA A 25 -7.08 -19.32 7.86
CA ALA A 25 -7.72 -19.69 9.13
C ALA A 25 -9.23 -19.43 9.13
N VAL A 26 -9.66 -18.29 8.57
CA VAL A 26 -11.08 -17.96 8.42
C VAL A 26 -11.76 -18.92 7.43
N ALA A 27 -11.12 -19.22 6.29
CA ALA A 27 -11.66 -20.18 5.33
C ALA A 27 -11.85 -21.59 5.92
N ASP A 28 -10.89 -22.06 6.72
CA ASP A 28 -11.01 -23.34 7.42
C ASP A 28 -12.23 -23.34 8.36
N GLY A 29 -12.48 -22.24 9.07
CA GLY A 29 -13.64 -22.12 9.96
C GLY A 29 -14.96 -22.11 9.20
N VAL A 30 -15.01 -21.45 8.04
CA VAL A 30 -16.17 -21.51 7.14
C VAL A 30 -16.45 -22.95 6.72
N LEU A 31 -15.43 -23.70 6.31
CA LEU A 31 -15.56 -25.08 5.84
C LEU A 31 -15.89 -26.08 6.95
N ASP A 32 -15.48 -25.83 8.19
CA ASP A 32 -15.88 -26.63 9.35
C ASP A 32 -17.40 -26.58 9.59
N ALA A 33 -18.00 -25.40 9.42
CA ALA A 33 -19.43 -25.18 9.64
C ALA A 33 -20.28 -25.51 8.40
N ALA A 34 -19.76 -25.28 7.20
CA ALA A 34 -20.42 -25.54 5.93
C ALA A 34 -19.45 -26.21 4.94
N PRO A 35 -19.31 -27.56 4.99
CA PRO A 35 -18.32 -28.29 4.18
C PRO A 35 -18.51 -28.19 2.66
N ASP A 36 -19.71 -27.84 2.20
CA ASP A 36 -20.05 -27.63 0.80
C ASP A 36 -19.95 -26.16 0.35
N ALA A 37 -19.53 -25.24 1.24
CA ALA A 37 -19.37 -23.83 0.92
C ALA A 37 -18.27 -23.60 -0.14
N VAL A 38 -18.49 -22.60 -0.99
CA VAL A 38 -17.50 -22.08 -1.91
C VAL A 38 -16.84 -20.87 -1.25
N VAL A 39 -15.56 -21.00 -0.91
CA VAL A 39 -14.79 -19.95 -0.23
C VAL A 39 -13.80 -19.31 -1.19
N THR A 40 -13.94 -18.01 -1.42
CA THR A 40 -12.98 -17.21 -2.19
C THR A 40 -12.08 -16.45 -1.22
N ARG A 41 -10.77 -16.73 -1.25
CA ARG A 41 -9.77 -16.10 -0.38
C ARG A 41 -9.07 -14.98 -1.15
N LEU A 42 -9.23 -13.75 -0.68
CA LEU A 42 -8.68 -12.54 -1.28
C LEU A 42 -7.97 -11.72 -0.19
N PRO A 43 -6.79 -12.14 0.30
CA PRO A 43 -6.02 -11.35 1.25
C PRO A 43 -5.86 -9.91 0.74
N MET A 44 -6.13 -8.97 1.63
CA MET A 44 -6.12 -7.54 1.37
C MET A 44 -4.90 -6.89 2.01
N ALA A 45 -4.64 -5.66 1.60
CA ALA A 45 -3.68 -4.76 2.21
C ALA A 45 -4.16 -3.31 1.98
N ASP A 46 -3.58 -2.37 2.71
CA ASP A 46 -3.85 -0.94 2.53
C ASP A 46 -2.97 -0.28 1.46
N GLY A 47 -2.06 -1.01 0.80
CA GLY A 47 -1.12 -0.43 -0.16
C GLY A 47 0.24 -0.05 0.44
N GLY A 48 0.45 -0.36 1.73
CA GLY A 48 1.74 -0.36 2.39
C GLY A 48 2.52 -1.67 2.26
N GLU A 49 3.33 -1.96 3.27
CA GLU A 49 4.14 -3.19 3.38
C GLU A 49 3.25 -4.45 3.40
N GLY A 50 3.63 -5.46 2.61
CA GLY A 50 2.91 -6.75 2.53
C GLY A 50 1.80 -6.79 1.49
N THR A 51 1.59 -5.70 0.74
CA THR A 51 0.69 -5.64 -0.42
C THR A 51 1.10 -6.59 -1.56
N LEU A 52 2.40 -6.69 -1.84
CA LEU A 52 3.00 -7.60 -2.81
C LEU A 52 2.70 -9.05 -2.43
N ASP A 53 2.88 -9.40 -1.17
CA ASP A 53 2.61 -10.75 -0.68
C ASP A 53 1.11 -11.07 -0.72
N ALA A 54 0.24 -10.10 -0.42
CA ALA A 54 -1.21 -10.23 -0.57
C ALA A 54 -1.61 -10.46 -2.05
N LEU A 55 -1.04 -9.71 -2.98
CA LEU A 55 -1.32 -9.85 -4.41
C LEU A 55 -0.77 -11.18 -4.97
N LEU A 56 0.45 -11.57 -4.61
CA LEU A 56 1.05 -12.84 -5.02
C LEU A 56 0.23 -14.04 -4.53
N ALA A 57 -0.38 -13.96 -3.34
CA ALA A 57 -1.23 -15.02 -2.83
C ALA A 57 -2.49 -15.26 -3.69
N VAL A 58 -2.93 -14.24 -4.44
CA VAL A 58 -4.10 -14.30 -5.35
C VAL A 58 -3.68 -14.57 -6.79
N TRP A 59 -2.67 -13.86 -7.28
CA TRP A 59 -2.16 -14.00 -8.64
C TRP A 59 -1.45 -15.33 -8.86
N GLY A 60 -0.85 -15.89 -7.80
CA GLY A 60 0.05 -17.03 -7.91
C GLY A 60 1.36 -16.68 -8.61
N GLY A 61 2.23 -17.68 -8.74
CA GLY A 61 3.57 -17.52 -9.28
C GLY A 61 4.57 -16.96 -8.26
N ASP A 62 5.80 -16.79 -8.71
CA ASP A 62 6.90 -16.29 -7.88
C ASP A 62 7.12 -14.79 -8.08
N ALA A 63 7.55 -14.13 -7.01
CA ALA A 63 8.07 -12.77 -7.11
C ALA A 63 9.27 -12.74 -8.06
N ARG A 64 9.32 -11.72 -8.91
CA ARG A 64 10.52 -11.35 -9.67
C ARG A 64 11.45 -10.58 -8.75
N VAL A 65 12.75 -10.68 -9.00
CA VAL A 65 13.79 -10.03 -8.20
C VAL A 65 14.65 -9.18 -9.13
N THR A 66 14.91 -7.94 -8.72
CA THR A 66 15.82 -7.02 -9.41
C THR A 66 16.96 -6.65 -8.48
N GLU A 67 18.20 -6.84 -8.93
CA GLU A 67 19.39 -6.30 -8.28
C GLU A 67 19.39 -4.78 -8.40
N THR A 68 19.57 -4.08 -7.30
CA THR A 68 19.43 -2.62 -7.19
C THR A 68 20.22 -2.08 -5.99
N VAL A 69 19.90 -0.87 -5.53
CA VAL A 69 20.44 -0.25 -4.33
C VAL A 69 19.35 0.03 -3.31
N ASP A 70 19.70 -0.01 -2.02
CA ASP A 70 18.79 0.41 -0.97
C ASP A 70 18.68 1.94 -0.87
N ALA A 71 17.87 2.42 0.08
CA ALA A 71 17.65 3.85 0.27
C ALA A 71 18.93 4.66 0.55
N ILE A 72 20.02 4.03 1.02
CA ILE A 72 21.29 4.70 1.31
C ILE A 72 22.41 4.32 0.32
N GLY A 73 22.04 3.73 -0.82
CA GLY A 73 22.94 3.45 -1.94
C GLY A 73 23.74 2.14 -1.82
N ARG A 74 23.45 1.26 -0.85
CA ARG A 74 24.11 -0.04 -0.72
C ARG A 74 23.50 -1.05 -1.70
N PRO A 75 24.28 -1.96 -2.30
CA PRO A 75 23.73 -3.03 -3.13
C PRO A 75 22.68 -3.86 -2.37
N THR A 76 21.55 -4.13 -3.02
CA THR A 76 20.46 -4.96 -2.49
C THR A 76 19.69 -5.60 -3.64
N SER A 77 18.69 -6.40 -3.30
CA SER A 77 17.71 -6.93 -4.25
C SER A 77 16.31 -6.59 -3.78
N ALA A 78 15.40 -6.27 -4.71
CA ALA A 78 14.01 -5.93 -4.42
C ALA A 78 13.05 -6.82 -5.18
N ARG A 79 11.98 -7.27 -4.52
CA ARG A 79 10.93 -8.09 -5.11
C ARG A 79 9.86 -7.23 -5.78
N TRP A 80 9.24 -7.79 -6.80
CA TRP A 80 8.07 -7.23 -7.48
C TRP A 80 7.32 -8.34 -8.21
N ALA A 81 6.12 -8.07 -8.73
CA ALA A 81 5.33 -9.08 -9.43
C ALA A 81 4.62 -8.54 -10.66
N VAL A 82 4.21 -9.46 -11.53
CA VAL A 82 3.37 -9.19 -12.70
C VAL A 82 2.13 -10.06 -12.58
N SER A 83 0.98 -9.50 -12.92
CA SER A 83 -0.30 -10.22 -12.97
C SER A 83 -0.23 -11.41 -13.94
N PRO A 84 -1.08 -12.44 -13.75
CA PRO A 84 -1.02 -13.66 -14.57
C PRO A 84 -1.24 -13.43 -16.07
N ASP A 85 -1.97 -12.37 -16.42
CA ASP A 85 -2.21 -11.96 -17.81
C ASP A 85 -1.07 -11.10 -18.41
N GLY A 86 -0.02 -10.81 -17.64
CA GLY A 86 1.14 -10.04 -18.07
C GLY A 86 0.90 -8.54 -18.17
N ARG A 87 -0.27 -8.02 -17.76
CA ARG A 87 -0.68 -6.64 -18.05
C ARG A 87 -0.35 -5.63 -16.96
N THR A 88 -0.29 -6.05 -15.71
CA THR A 88 -0.12 -5.16 -14.56
C THR A 88 1.07 -5.59 -13.74
N ALA A 89 2.00 -4.67 -13.47
CA ALA A 89 3.05 -4.90 -12.47
C ALA A 89 2.65 -4.29 -11.12
N VAL A 90 3.14 -4.87 -10.03
CA VAL A 90 3.12 -4.24 -8.72
C VAL A 90 4.53 -4.13 -8.17
N VAL A 91 4.86 -2.96 -7.65
CA VAL A 91 6.13 -2.64 -7.01
C VAL A 91 5.85 -1.99 -5.67
N GLU A 92 6.41 -2.57 -4.60
CA GLU A 92 6.47 -1.92 -3.29
C GLU A 92 7.73 -1.08 -3.20
N LEU A 93 7.58 0.20 -2.88
CA LEU A 93 8.71 1.09 -2.63
C LEU A 93 9.57 0.56 -1.47
N ALA A 94 8.96 -0.06 -0.46
CA ALA A 94 9.65 -0.56 0.72
C ALA A 94 10.70 -1.64 0.42
N GLU A 95 10.53 -2.41 -0.66
CA GLU A 95 11.45 -3.50 -1.04
C GLU A 95 12.87 -2.99 -1.37
N ALA A 96 12.97 -1.80 -1.99
CA ALA A 96 14.25 -1.14 -2.27
C ALA A 96 14.52 0.04 -1.34
N SER A 97 13.52 0.90 -1.13
CA SER A 97 13.69 2.23 -0.53
C SER A 97 12.95 2.38 0.81
N GLY A 98 12.69 1.27 1.51
CA GLY A 98 11.98 1.24 2.79
C GLY A 98 12.86 1.41 4.03
N LEU A 99 12.31 1.98 5.10
CA LEU A 99 12.94 2.07 6.42
C LEU A 99 13.40 0.72 6.97
N PRO A 100 12.63 -0.39 6.87
CA PRO A 100 13.06 -1.69 7.37
C PRO A 100 14.33 -2.22 6.68
N ARG A 101 14.62 -1.80 5.45
CA ARG A 101 15.79 -2.24 4.67
C ARG A 101 17.10 -1.58 5.09
N VAL A 102 17.01 -0.48 5.85
CA VAL A 102 18.15 0.33 6.30
C VAL A 102 18.18 0.53 7.82
N SER A 103 17.36 -0.23 8.56
CA SER A 103 17.28 -0.12 10.02
C SER A 103 18.56 -0.55 10.75
N ASP A 104 19.46 -1.23 10.06
CA ASP A 104 20.78 -1.63 10.54
C ASP A 104 21.82 -0.50 10.48
N ALA A 105 21.49 0.64 9.87
CA ALA A 105 22.35 1.80 9.72
C ALA A 105 21.72 3.06 10.34
N PRO A 106 22.54 4.11 10.65
CA PRO A 106 22.01 5.41 11.01
C PRO A 106 21.09 5.96 9.91
N LEU A 107 19.94 6.51 10.31
CA LEU A 107 19.00 7.13 9.39
C LEU A 107 19.64 8.35 8.69
N GLN A 108 19.36 8.52 7.39
CA GLN A 108 19.96 9.56 6.54
C GLN A 108 18.86 10.40 5.88
N PRO A 109 18.13 11.25 6.63
CA PRO A 109 16.96 11.97 6.13
C PRO A 109 17.25 12.87 4.91
N LEU A 110 18.48 13.39 4.81
CA LEU A 110 18.92 14.27 3.72
C LEU A 110 19.37 13.53 2.46
N HIS A 111 19.90 12.31 2.60
CA HIS A 111 20.58 11.59 1.51
C HIS A 111 19.83 10.34 1.06
N ALA A 112 18.88 9.85 1.85
CA ALA A 112 18.11 8.68 1.49
C ALA A 112 17.32 8.92 0.18
N SER A 113 17.41 7.97 -0.76
CA SER A 113 16.92 8.11 -2.14
C SER A 113 16.01 6.96 -2.55
N THR A 114 15.11 7.25 -3.49
CA THR A 114 14.25 6.25 -4.13
C THR A 114 14.85 5.64 -5.40
N ARG A 115 16.13 5.88 -5.68
CA ARG A 115 16.83 5.42 -6.90
C ARG A 115 16.65 3.94 -7.17
N GLY A 116 16.79 3.10 -6.15
CA GLY A 116 16.63 1.67 -6.33
C GLY A 116 15.20 1.24 -6.69
N THR A 117 14.19 1.94 -6.16
CA THR A 117 12.80 1.74 -6.60
C THR A 117 12.66 2.09 -8.10
N GLY A 118 13.36 3.13 -8.57
CA GLY A 118 13.41 3.46 -10.00
C GLY A 118 13.98 2.34 -10.88
N ASP A 119 15.01 1.63 -10.42
CA ASP A 119 15.57 0.46 -11.14
C ASP A 119 14.55 -0.69 -11.23
N VAL A 120 13.80 -0.94 -10.15
CA VAL A 120 12.73 -1.96 -10.14
C VAL A 120 11.60 -1.58 -11.09
N LEU A 121 11.18 -0.31 -11.10
CA LEU A 121 10.15 0.19 -12.01
C LEU A 121 10.62 0.13 -13.47
N ARG A 122 11.91 0.35 -13.74
CA ARG A 122 12.49 0.12 -15.06
C ARG A 122 12.35 -1.34 -15.49
N ALA A 123 12.69 -2.29 -14.60
CA ALA A 123 12.50 -3.72 -14.88
C ALA A 123 11.02 -4.09 -15.12
N ALA A 124 10.09 -3.44 -14.43
CA ALA A 124 8.66 -3.59 -14.68
C ALA A 124 8.24 -3.06 -16.06
N LEU A 125 8.77 -1.91 -16.48
CA LEU A 125 8.57 -1.37 -17.83
C LEU A 125 9.15 -2.28 -18.92
N ASP A 126 10.33 -2.86 -18.70
CA ASP A 126 10.98 -3.82 -19.60
C ASP A 126 10.16 -5.11 -19.77
N ALA A 127 9.35 -5.47 -18.77
CA ALA A 127 8.46 -6.62 -18.84
C ALA A 127 7.21 -6.43 -19.72
N GLY A 128 7.04 -5.28 -20.38
CA GLY A 128 5.98 -5.10 -21.37
C GLY A 128 4.60 -4.76 -20.78
N VAL A 129 4.50 -4.51 -19.47
CA VAL A 129 3.21 -4.25 -18.79
C VAL A 129 2.54 -2.96 -19.27
N ALA A 130 1.22 -2.88 -19.17
CA ALA A 130 0.40 -1.72 -19.54
C ALA A 130 0.09 -0.82 -18.34
N GLU A 131 0.11 -1.36 -17.13
CA GLU A 131 -0.15 -0.65 -15.88
C GLU A 131 0.90 -1.02 -14.83
N ILE A 132 1.29 -0.05 -14.01
CA ILE A 132 2.17 -0.25 -12.85
C ILE A 132 1.49 0.31 -11.62
N LEU A 133 1.29 -0.57 -10.63
CA LEU A 133 0.82 -0.24 -9.30
C LEU A 133 2.04 -0.01 -8.40
N VAL A 134 2.13 1.17 -7.79
CA VAL A 134 3.23 1.52 -6.89
C VAL A 134 2.68 1.69 -5.48
N CYS A 135 3.13 0.82 -4.58
CA CYS A 135 2.76 0.80 -3.17
C CYS A 135 3.79 1.60 -2.36
N LEU A 136 3.34 2.70 -1.72
CA LEU A 136 4.23 3.75 -1.20
C LEU A 136 4.51 3.67 0.31
N GLY A 137 4.02 2.65 1.00
CA GLY A 137 4.24 2.51 2.45
C GLY A 137 5.71 2.35 2.84
N GLY A 138 6.06 2.79 4.06
CA GLY A 138 7.34 2.46 4.70
C GLY A 138 8.59 3.15 4.15
N SER A 139 8.48 4.22 3.34
CA SER A 139 9.62 4.91 2.72
C SER A 139 10.68 5.42 3.72
N ALA A 140 11.97 5.32 3.36
CA ALA A 140 13.09 5.92 4.10
C ALA A 140 13.50 7.33 3.62
N SER A 141 13.08 7.75 2.42
CA SER A 141 13.56 8.96 1.75
C SER A 141 12.61 10.16 1.88
N THR A 142 13.15 11.36 1.67
CA THR A 142 12.38 12.59 1.41
C THR A 142 12.97 13.28 0.18
N ASP A 143 12.89 12.61 -0.97
CA ASP A 143 13.55 13.02 -2.22
C ASP A 143 12.56 13.42 -3.33
N GLY A 144 11.27 13.60 -3.02
CA GLY A 144 10.30 14.10 -4.00
C GLY A 144 10.07 13.19 -5.21
N GLY A 145 10.45 11.91 -5.12
CA GLY A 145 10.45 10.96 -6.25
C GLY A 145 11.59 11.15 -7.25
N ALA A 146 12.55 12.03 -6.97
CA ALA A 146 13.70 12.29 -7.84
C ALA A 146 14.58 11.05 -8.07
N GLY A 147 14.76 10.22 -7.03
CA GLY A 147 15.48 8.96 -7.16
C GLY A 147 14.80 8.03 -8.18
N ILE A 148 13.48 7.82 -8.08
CA ILE A 148 12.73 7.03 -9.06
C ILE A 148 12.90 7.57 -10.47
N LEU A 149 12.72 8.88 -10.67
CA LEU A 149 12.88 9.49 -12.00
C LEU A 149 14.29 9.26 -12.56
N THR A 150 15.31 9.38 -11.71
CA THR A 150 16.71 9.07 -12.07
C THR A 150 16.89 7.61 -12.45
N GLY A 151 16.34 6.67 -11.67
CA GLY A 151 16.34 5.23 -11.99
C GLY A 151 15.60 4.91 -13.29
N LEU A 152 14.58 5.70 -13.65
CA LEU A 152 13.89 5.63 -14.93
C LEU A 152 14.64 6.32 -16.09
N GLY A 153 15.76 7.01 -15.81
CA GLY A 153 16.65 7.59 -16.82
C GLY A 153 16.57 9.10 -16.97
N ALA A 154 15.77 9.80 -16.16
CA ALA A 154 15.84 11.25 -16.07
C ALA A 154 17.18 11.70 -15.47
N ARG A 155 17.58 12.94 -15.75
CA ARG A 155 18.76 13.56 -15.16
C ARG A 155 18.35 14.88 -14.51
N LEU A 156 18.56 14.98 -13.20
CA LEU A 156 18.38 16.22 -12.45
C LEU A 156 19.72 16.95 -12.43
N LEU A 157 19.75 18.17 -12.97
CA LEU A 157 20.99 18.89 -13.23
C LEU A 157 21.03 20.20 -12.45
N ASP A 158 22.20 20.54 -11.91
CA ASP A 158 22.48 21.83 -11.31
C ASP A 158 22.65 22.95 -12.36
N ALA A 159 22.93 24.17 -11.89
CA ALA A 159 23.12 25.33 -12.77
C ALA A 159 24.36 25.23 -13.70
N ALA A 160 25.31 24.35 -13.38
CA ALA A 160 26.48 24.05 -14.20
C ALA A 160 26.22 22.90 -15.20
N GLY A 161 25.04 22.29 -15.18
CA GLY A 161 24.67 21.16 -16.02
C GLY A 161 25.22 19.81 -15.51
N SER A 162 25.66 19.75 -14.25
CA SER A 162 26.15 18.52 -13.61
C SER A 162 25.01 17.82 -12.86
N PRO A 163 25.01 16.47 -12.77
CA PRO A 163 24.02 15.76 -11.97
C PRO A 163 24.08 16.16 -10.50
N VAL A 164 22.91 16.42 -9.89
CA VAL A 164 22.82 16.63 -8.44
C VAL A 164 22.98 15.30 -7.68
N PRO A 165 23.43 15.33 -6.42
CA PRO A 165 23.44 14.15 -5.56
C PRO A 165 22.03 13.58 -5.34
N ASP A 166 21.99 12.30 -4.99
CA ASP A 166 20.78 11.62 -4.53
C ASP A 166 20.26 12.21 -3.20
N GLY A 167 18.95 12.06 -2.97
CA GLY A 167 18.29 12.47 -1.72
C GLY A 167 17.67 13.87 -1.75
N GLY A 168 17.03 14.24 -0.64
CA GLY A 168 16.34 15.52 -0.48
C GLY A 168 17.28 16.73 -0.50
N GLU A 169 18.53 16.56 -0.08
CA GLU A 169 19.53 17.64 -0.14
C GLU A 169 19.86 18.04 -1.58
N GLY A 170 19.99 17.06 -2.48
CA GLY A 170 20.27 17.33 -3.89
C GLY A 170 19.21 18.23 -4.53
N LEU A 171 17.94 18.10 -4.10
CA LEU A 171 16.83 18.89 -4.62
C LEU A 171 17.04 20.39 -4.47
N ALA A 172 17.68 20.86 -3.40
CA ALA A 172 17.93 22.28 -3.17
C ALA A 172 18.82 22.93 -4.25
N SER A 173 19.54 22.12 -5.03
CA SER A 173 20.47 22.57 -6.07
C SER A 173 19.99 22.31 -7.50
N VAL A 174 18.83 21.69 -7.69
CA VAL A 174 18.33 21.31 -9.02
C VAL A 174 17.97 22.56 -9.81
N ALA A 175 18.64 22.79 -10.94
CA ALA A 175 18.30 23.90 -11.84
C ALA A 175 17.40 23.44 -13.00
N SER A 176 17.54 22.21 -13.48
CA SER A 176 16.77 21.70 -14.63
C SER A 176 16.56 20.18 -14.59
N LEU A 177 15.57 19.71 -15.36
CA LEU A 177 15.22 18.30 -15.50
C LEU A 177 15.36 17.87 -16.96
N ASP A 178 16.34 17.03 -17.26
CA ASP A 178 16.53 16.43 -18.58
C ASP A 178 15.84 15.07 -18.65
N LEU A 179 14.79 15.00 -19.48
CA LEU A 179 13.96 13.81 -19.68
C LEU A 179 14.29 13.06 -20.98
N SER A 180 15.33 13.46 -21.71
CA SER A 180 15.70 12.83 -22.98
C SER A 180 16.11 11.36 -22.83
N GLY A 181 16.63 10.99 -21.66
CA GLY A 181 17.00 9.62 -21.29
C GLY A 181 15.90 8.84 -20.56
N LEU A 182 14.72 9.42 -20.34
CA LEU A 182 13.62 8.76 -19.66
C LEU A 182 13.22 7.50 -20.45
N HIS A 183 12.97 6.40 -19.74
CA HIS A 183 12.56 5.14 -20.34
C HIS A 183 11.38 5.36 -21.30
N PRO A 184 11.44 4.88 -22.57
CA PRO A 184 10.50 5.28 -23.61
C PRO A 184 9.03 4.96 -23.27
N ARG A 185 8.81 3.84 -22.56
CA ARG A 185 7.48 3.42 -22.12
C ARG A 185 6.96 4.13 -20.86
N ALA A 186 7.79 4.92 -20.17
CA ALA A 186 7.43 5.49 -18.88
C ALA A 186 6.23 6.45 -18.97
N ARG A 187 5.99 7.06 -20.14
CA ARG A 187 4.81 7.93 -20.38
C ARG A 187 3.67 7.22 -21.11
N GLU A 188 3.86 5.97 -21.49
CA GLU A 188 2.84 5.17 -22.21
C GLU A 188 2.02 4.29 -21.28
N VAL A 189 2.62 3.83 -20.17
CA VAL A 189 1.95 3.00 -19.19
C VAL A 189 1.08 3.83 -18.25
N ARG A 190 0.03 3.20 -17.73
CA ARG A 190 -0.77 3.79 -16.65
C ARG A 190 -0.07 3.59 -15.31
N TRP A 191 0.08 4.66 -14.54
CA TRP A 191 0.66 4.61 -13.20
C TRP A 191 -0.42 4.85 -12.16
N ARG A 192 -0.52 3.95 -11.18
CA ARG A 192 -1.41 4.13 -10.03
C ARG A 192 -0.62 3.99 -8.74
N LEU A 193 -0.75 4.99 -7.89
CA LEU A 193 -0.02 5.10 -6.63
C LEU A 193 -0.98 4.83 -5.48
N ALA A 194 -0.65 3.85 -4.63
CA ALA A 194 -1.37 3.62 -3.39
C ALA A 194 -1.03 4.74 -2.38
N VAL A 195 -2.01 5.60 -2.07
CA VAL A 195 -1.84 6.76 -1.20
C VAL A 195 -3.01 6.84 -0.22
N ASP A 196 -2.72 6.69 1.07
CA ASP A 196 -3.73 6.71 2.15
C ASP A 196 -3.68 7.97 3.02
N VAL A 197 -2.83 8.93 2.65
CA VAL A 197 -2.69 10.19 3.36
C VAL A 197 -3.02 11.36 2.44
N THR A 198 -3.54 12.45 3.00
CA THR A 198 -3.89 13.65 2.23
C THR A 198 -2.84 14.75 2.36
N ASN A 199 -1.73 14.50 3.05
CA ASN A 199 -0.65 15.47 3.26
C ASN A 199 -0.16 16.04 1.91
N PRO A 200 -0.12 17.37 1.75
CA PRO A 200 0.46 18.01 0.55
C PRO A 200 1.97 17.76 0.50
N LEU A 201 2.62 18.22 -0.57
CA LEU A 201 4.08 18.06 -0.69
C LEU A 201 4.83 18.87 0.37
N VAL A 202 4.43 20.13 0.56
CA VAL A 202 5.15 21.15 1.36
C VAL A 202 4.26 21.81 2.42
N GLY A 203 4.89 22.59 3.31
CA GLY A 203 4.26 23.32 4.41
C GLY A 203 4.21 22.51 5.70
N GLU A 204 3.60 23.07 6.75
CA GLU A 204 3.56 22.47 8.10
C GLU A 204 2.93 21.07 8.13
N HIS A 205 2.03 20.78 7.18
CA HIS A 205 1.39 19.48 7.01
C HIS A 205 2.01 18.65 5.88
N GLY A 206 3.12 19.10 5.31
CA GLY A 206 3.82 18.52 4.17
C GLY A 206 4.72 17.34 4.52
N ALA A 207 5.38 16.79 3.50
CA ALA A 207 6.13 15.55 3.61
C ALA A 207 7.24 15.61 4.66
N ALA A 208 8.03 16.69 4.65
CA ALA A 208 9.20 16.86 5.50
C ALA A 208 8.82 17.02 6.99
N TYR A 209 7.83 17.85 7.29
CA TYR A 209 7.41 18.09 8.68
C TYR A 209 6.67 16.91 9.30
N VAL A 210 5.79 16.25 8.55
CA VAL A 210 4.94 15.18 9.09
C VAL A 210 5.67 13.85 9.12
N PHE A 211 6.43 13.51 8.06
CA PHE A 211 7.05 12.19 7.93
C PHE A 211 8.58 12.21 8.05
N GLY A 212 9.23 13.39 8.04
CA GLY A 212 10.68 13.50 8.22
C GLY A 212 11.19 13.00 9.58
N PRO A 213 10.52 13.30 10.73
CA PRO A 213 11.01 12.89 12.04
C PRO A 213 11.20 11.37 12.21
N GLN A 214 10.27 10.57 11.69
CA GLN A 214 10.40 9.10 11.71
C GLN A 214 11.50 8.57 10.77
N LYS A 215 11.94 9.39 9.81
CA LYS A 215 13.07 9.13 8.91
C LYS A 215 14.38 9.71 9.43
N GLY A 216 14.39 10.27 10.64
CA GLY A 216 15.57 10.77 11.32
C GLY A 216 15.80 12.28 11.24
N ALA A 217 14.93 13.06 10.58
CA ALA A 217 15.10 14.51 10.46
C ALA A 217 15.01 15.21 11.83
N ARG A 218 16.02 16.01 12.18
CA ARG A 218 16.16 16.78 13.43
C ARG A 218 16.72 18.18 13.13
N ASP A 219 16.79 19.05 14.14
CA ASP A 219 17.62 20.26 14.13
C ASP A 219 17.50 21.16 12.87
N GLY A 220 16.27 21.41 12.40
CA GLY A 220 16.02 22.24 11.22
C GLY A 220 16.10 21.50 9.87
N GLU A 221 16.49 20.22 9.85
CA GLU A 221 16.51 19.41 8.62
C GLU A 221 15.12 19.29 7.98
N ALA A 222 14.04 19.26 8.78
CA ALA A 222 12.67 19.24 8.24
C ALA A 222 12.33 20.56 7.50
N GLU A 223 12.79 21.70 8.01
CA GLU A 223 12.61 23.01 7.35
C GLU A 223 13.43 23.09 6.06
N PHE A 224 14.68 22.62 6.10
CA PHE A 224 15.53 22.52 4.93
C PHE A 224 14.91 21.62 3.83
N LEU A 225 14.45 20.42 4.21
CA LEU A 225 13.79 19.48 3.29
C LEU A 225 12.49 20.06 2.73
N ASP A 226 11.69 20.79 3.51
CA ASP A 226 10.50 21.48 3.00
C ASP A 226 10.86 22.53 1.95
N GLY A 227 11.90 23.33 2.21
CA GLY A 227 12.43 24.30 1.25
C GLY A 227 12.93 23.63 -0.03
N ALA A 228 13.66 22.53 0.09
CA ALA A 228 14.15 21.76 -1.04
C ALA A 228 13.01 21.14 -1.87
N LEU A 229 11.96 20.61 -1.23
CA LEU A 229 10.77 20.10 -1.89
C LEU A 229 9.94 21.21 -2.56
N ARG A 230 9.90 22.41 -1.97
CA ARG A 230 9.24 23.57 -2.57
C ARG A 230 9.95 23.99 -3.85
N HIS A 231 11.27 24.12 -3.80
CA HIS A 231 12.08 24.38 -4.97
C HIS A 231 11.92 23.29 -6.03
N TRP A 232 11.88 22.02 -5.62
CA TRP A 232 11.62 20.91 -6.53
C TRP A 232 10.25 20.99 -7.20
N ALA A 233 9.21 21.39 -6.47
CA ALA A 233 7.88 21.61 -7.05
C ALA A 233 7.88 22.72 -8.11
N GLU A 234 8.61 23.82 -7.87
CA GLU A 234 8.77 24.91 -8.84
C GLU A 234 9.52 24.45 -10.10
N VAL A 235 10.54 23.61 -9.94
CA VAL A 235 11.23 22.97 -11.08
C VAL A 235 10.26 22.08 -11.85
N LEU A 236 9.53 21.19 -11.17
CA LEU A 236 8.56 20.30 -11.82
C LEU A 236 7.49 21.08 -12.59
N GLU A 237 6.93 22.13 -12.00
CA GLU A 237 5.93 22.98 -12.65
C GLU A 237 6.51 23.66 -13.90
N ARG A 238 7.71 24.21 -13.81
CA ARG A 238 8.36 24.86 -14.96
C ARG A 238 8.62 23.90 -16.12
N GLU A 239 9.05 22.68 -15.82
CA GLU A 239 9.46 21.69 -16.84
C GLU A 239 8.28 20.90 -17.41
N THR A 240 7.19 20.76 -16.66
CA THR A 240 6.05 19.90 -17.04
C THR A 240 4.72 20.65 -17.18
N GLY A 241 4.61 21.86 -16.64
CA GLY A 241 3.36 22.62 -16.52
C GLY A 241 2.44 22.15 -15.40
N THR A 242 2.86 21.18 -14.58
CA THR A 242 2.01 20.55 -13.55
C THR A 242 2.29 21.11 -12.16
N VAL A 243 1.28 21.70 -11.53
CA VAL A 243 1.37 22.19 -10.15
C VAL A 243 1.11 21.03 -9.18
N VAL A 244 2.12 20.65 -8.39
CA VAL A 244 2.03 19.47 -7.50
C VAL A 244 2.11 19.78 -6.01
N ALA A 245 2.51 21.00 -5.64
CA ALA A 245 2.81 21.36 -4.25
C ALA A 245 1.62 21.13 -3.29
N GLU A 246 0.41 21.45 -3.74
CA GLU A 246 -0.82 21.41 -2.94
C GLU A 246 -1.71 20.20 -3.22
N ILE A 247 -1.32 19.31 -4.13
CA ILE A 247 -2.12 18.12 -4.44
C ILE A 247 -2.26 17.26 -3.17
N PRO A 248 -3.50 16.93 -2.73
CA PRO A 248 -3.69 16.05 -1.59
C PRO A 248 -2.99 14.71 -1.79
N GLY A 249 -2.16 14.34 -0.82
CA GLY A 249 -1.37 13.10 -0.85
C GLY A 249 -0.06 13.21 -1.62
N ALA A 250 0.28 14.37 -2.21
CA ALA A 250 1.55 14.57 -2.88
C ALA A 250 2.77 14.39 -1.97
N GLY A 251 2.59 14.58 -0.64
CA GLY A 251 3.65 14.38 0.34
C GLY A 251 3.86 12.94 0.78
N ALA A 252 3.05 11.99 0.30
CA ALA A 252 3.24 10.58 0.63
C ALA A 252 4.64 10.08 0.22
N ALA A 253 5.19 9.16 1.00
CA ALA A 253 6.52 8.61 0.79
C ALA A 253 7.65 9.64 0.56
N GLY A 254 7.59 10.80 1.22
CA GLY A 254 8.62 11.82 1.06
C GLY A 254 8.51 12.62 -0.24
N GLY A 255 7.31 12.71 -0.80
CA GLY A 255 7.04 13.49 -2.00
C GLY A 255 7.03 12.70 -3.31
N VAL A 256 7.08 11.37 -3.25
CA VAL A 256 7.14 10.51 -4.46
C VAL A 256 5.99 10.78 -5.43
N PRO A 257 4.71 10.91 -4.99
CA PRO A 257 3.64 11.22 -5.93
C PRO A 257 3.86 12.53 -6.68
N ALA A 258 4.45 13.56 -6.07
CA ALA A 258 4.70 14.82 -6.78
C ALA A 258 5.55 14.64 -8.04
N GLY A 259 6.68 13.92 -7.94
CA GLY A 259 7.53 13.63 -9.09
C GLY A 259 6.84 12.77 -10.14
N LEU A 260 6.12 11.72 -9.73
CA LEU A 260 5.45 10.80 -10.66
C LEU A 260 4.21 11.42 -11.32
N ILE A 261 3.44 12.22 -10.59
CA ILE A 261 2.31 12.97 -11.16
C ILE A 261 2.82 13.95 -12.21
N ALA A 262 3.80 14.78 -11.88
CA ALA A 262 4.30 15.82 -12.78
C ALA A 262 4.92 15.24 -14.07
N VAL A 263 5.72 14.16 -13.96
CA VAL A 263 6.52 13.66 -15.09
C VAL A 263 5.83 12.53 -15.87
N LEU A 264 5.07 11.68 -15.18
CA LEU A 264 4.49 10.45 -15.72
C LEU A 264 2.95 10.48 -15.78
N GLY A 265 2.30 11.53 -15.25
CA GLY A 265 0.85 11.61 -15.21
C GLY A 265 0.22 10.55 -14.29
N ALA A 266 0.91 10.18 -13.22
CA ALA A 266 0.44 9.15 -12.30
C ALA A 266 -0.85 9.55 -11.58
N GLU A 267 -1.71 8.58 -11.32
CA GLU A 267 -2.95 8.75 -10.57
C GLU A 267 -2.77 8.25 -9.13
N THR A 268 -3.26 8.99 -8.14
CA THR A 268 -3.33 8.50 -6.76
C THR A 268 -4.64 7.74 -6.55
N THR A 269 -4.59 6.65 -5.80
CA THR A 269 -5.77 5.86 -5.42
C THR A 269 -5.59 5.43 -3.96
N PRO A 270 -6.66 5.45 -3.13
CA PRO A 270 -6.61 4.80 -1.82
C PRO A 270 -6.13 3.36 -1.96
N GLY A 271 -5.14 2.94 -1.18
CA GLY A 271 -4.44 1.70 -1.47
C GLY A 271 -5.31 0.47 -1.25
N ALA A 272 -6.20 0.48 -0.24
CA ALA A 272 -7.21 -0.58 -0.08
C ALA A 272 -8.13 -0.74 -1.31
N VAL A 273 -8.46 0.35 -2.01
CA VAL A 273 -9.26 0.30 -3.24
C VAL A 273 -8.44 -0.27 -4.39
N LEU A 274 -7.20 0.19 -4.53
CA LEU A 274 -6.27 -0.32 -5.55
C LEU A 274 -6.05 -1.84 -5.38
N VAL A 275 -5.82 -2.30 -4.15
CA VAL A 275 -5.63 -3.72 -3.84
C VAL A 275 -6.91 -4.51 -4.11
N ALA A 276 -8.08 -4.01 -3.69
CA ALA A 276 -9.37 -4.66 -3.93
C ALA A 276 -9.61 -4.93 -5.42
N GLU A 277 -9.32 -3.96 -6.29
CA GLU A 277 -9.43 -4.12 -7.74
C GLU A 277 -8.42 -5.15 -8.26
N ALA A 278 -7.17 -5.07 -7.82
CA ALA A 278 -6.09 -5.93 -8.27
C ALA A 278 -6.25 -7.41 -7.85
N VAL A 279 -6.87 -7.69 -6.70
CA VAL A 279 -7.22 -9.06 -6.27
C VAL A 279 -8.57 -9.54 -6.83
N GLY A 280 -9.32 -8.70 -7.56
CA GLY A 280 -10.61 -9.07 -8.14
C GLY A 280 -11.77 -9.13 -7.14
N LEU A 281 -11.68 -8.39 -6.03
CA LEU A 281 -12.73 -8.34 -5.00
C LEU A 281 -14.11 -7.92 -5.56
N PRO A 282 -14.25 -6.89 -6.42
CA PRO A 282 -15.55 -6.52 -6.98
C PRO A 282 -16.27 -7.66 -7.70
N ALA A 283 -15.52 -8.48 -8.45
CA ALA A 283 -16.07 -9.62 -9.17
C ALA A 283 -16.49 -10.74 -8.20
N ALA A 284 -15.70 -11.00 -7.17
CA ALA A 284 -16.01 -12.00 -6.15
C ALA A 284 -17.25 -11.64 -5.31
N LEU A 285 -17.49 -10.34 -5.08
CA LEU A 285 -18.65 -9.86 -4.33
C LEU A 285 -19.96 -9.97 -5.11
N ALA A 286 -19.93 -10.10 -6.45
CA ALA A 286 -21.10 -10.02 -7.30
C ALA A 286 -22.16 -11.11 -7.04
N ASP A 287 -21.74 -12.27 -6.51
CA ASP A 287 -22.62 -13.37 -6.16
C ASP A 287 -22.35 -13.96 -4.76
N ALA A 288 -21.68 -13.18 -3.91
CA ALA A 288 -21.38 -13.56 -2.53
C ALA A 288 -22.64 -13.52 -1.66
N ASP A 289 -22.68 -14.44 -0.69
CA ASP A 289 -23.73 -14.54 0.32
C ASP A 289 -23.28 -13.99 1.68
N LEU A 290 -21.96 -13.97 1.91
CA LEU A 290 -21.31 -13.50 3.13
C LEU A 290 -19.92 -12.99 2.80
N VAL A 291 -19.50 -11.91 3.45
CA VAL A 291 -18.12 -11.43 3.43
C VAL A 291 -17.57 -11.47 4.84
N ILE A 292 -16.41 -12.10 5.01
CA ILE A 292 -15.64 -12.04 6.26
C ILE A 292 -14.33 -11.33 5.97
N THR A 293 -14.12 -10.19 6.61
CA THR A 293 -12.85 -9.45 6.61
C THR A 293 -12.29 -9.42 8.03
N GLY A 294 -11.11 -8.84 8.20
CA GLY A 294 -10.47 -8.78 9.51
C GLY A 294 -9.21 -7.94 9.50
N GLU A 295 -8.81 -7.49 10.68
CA GLU A 295 -7.59 -6.72 10.92
C GLU A 295 -7.18 -6.82 12.40
N GLY A 296 -5.95 -6.43 12.74
CA GLY A 296 -5.48 -6.52 14.12
C GLY A 296 -6.28 -5.68 15.14
N SER A 297 -6.77 -4.50 14.74
CA SER A 297 -7.54 -3.59 15.60
C SER A 297 -8.63 -2.93 14.79
N PHE A 298 -9.90 -3.18 15.13
CA PHE A 298 -11.04 -2.52 14.49
C PHE A 298 -11.46 -1.29 15.30
N ASP A 299 -11.01 -0.11 14.88
CA ASP A 299 -11.20 1.17 15.56
C ASP A 299 -11.74 2.28 14.64
N SER A 300 -11.75 3.54 15.10
CA SER A 300 -12.29 4.67 14.33
C SER A 300 -11.54 4.97 13.04
N GLN A 301 -10.29 4.53 12.90
CA GLN A 301 -9.53 4.68 11.67
C GLN A 301 -9.85 3.56 10.66
N SER A 302 -10.25 2.37 11.14
CA SER A 302 -10.61 1.23 10.30
C SER A 302 -11.80 1.50 9.38
N VAL A 303 -12.73 2.36 9.82
CA VAL A 303 -13.90 2.80 9.04
C VAL A 303 -13.66 4.08 8.23
N ASN A 304 -12.40 4.50 8.07
CA ASN A 304 -12.05 5.73 7.35
C ASN A 304 -10.89 5.51 6.37
N GLY A 305 -11.19 4.92 5.22
CA GLY A 305 -10.25 4.73 4.10
C GLY A 305 -9.45 3.43 4.10
N LYS A 306 -9.54 2.62 5.17
CA LYS A 306 -8.81 1.34 5.30
C LYS A 306 -9.57 0.15 4.68
N VAL A 307 -9.00 -1.05 4.83
CA VAL A 307 -9.53 -2.30 4.24
C VAL A 307 -10.99 -2.55 4.61
N ALA A 308 -11.36 -2.52 5.89
CA ALA A 308 -12.73 -2.81 6.32
C ALA A 308 -13.77 -1.87 5.68
N ASP A 309 -13.47 -0.58 5.63
CA ASP A 309 -14.29 0.44 4.96
C ASP A 309 -14.39 0.23 3.45
N GLY A 310 -13.25 -0.05 2.78
CA GLY A 310 -13.22 -0.38 1.36
C GLY A 310 -14.08 -1.60 1.01
N VAL A 311 -13.95 -2.68 1.80
CA VAL A 311 -14.74 -3.90 1.66
C VAL A 311 -16.23 -3.61 1.86
N ALA A 312 -16.59 -2.86 2.91
CA ALA A 312 -17.98 -2.52 3.20
C ALA A 312 -18.65 -1.73 2.07
N ARG A 313 -17.95 -0.72 1.52
CA ARG A 313 -18.45 0.05 0.37
C ARG A 313 -18.65 -0.81 -0.87
N LEU A 314 -17.67 -1.66 -1.20
CA LEU A 314 -17.77 -2.55 -2.35
C LEU A 314 -18.89 -3.58 -2.19
N ALA A 315 -19.06 -4.13 -0.98
CA ALA A 315 -20.17 -5.03 -0.67
C ALA A 315 -21.52 -4.32 -0.81
N ALA A 316 -21.66 -3.10 -0.30
CA ALA A 316 -22.89 -2.31 -0.43
C ALA A 316 -23.24 -1.96 -1.89
N ALA A 317 -22.22 -1.76 -2.73
CA ALA A 317 -22.36 -1.50 -4.16
C ALA A 317 -22.61 -2.78 -4.99
N SER A 318 -22.36 -3.97 -4.43
CA SER A 318 -22.57 -5.25 -5.10
C SER A 318 -24.06 -5.56 -5.33
N PRO A 319 -24.43 -6.26 -6.42
CA PRO A 319 -25.80 -6.71 -6.67
C PRO A 319 -26.45 -7.48 -5.51
N THR A 320 -25.70 -8.35 -4.83
CA THR A 320 -26.24 -9.18 -3.73
C THR A 320 -26.23 -8.49 -2.37
N ARG A 321 -25.46 -7.39 -2.23
CA ARG A 321 -25.26 -6.65 -0.97
C ARG A 321 -25.00 -7.59 0.21
N PRO A 322 -23.97 -8.45 0.12
CA PRO A 322 -23.74 -9.46 1.14
C PRO A 322 -23.42 -8.79 2.48
N PRO A 323 -23.88 -9.34 3.62
CA PRO A 323 -23.49 -8.85 4.93
C PRO A 323 -21.97 -8.97 5.11
N VAL A 324 -21.36 -7.92 5.63
CA VAL A 324 -19.92 -7.88 5.94
C VAL A 324 -19.71 -8.09 7.43
N VAL A 325 -18.93 -9.10 7.77
CA VAL A 325 -18.53 -9.40 9.16
C VAL A 325 -17.05 -9.13 9.31
N VAL A 326 -16.69 -8.38 10.35
CA VAL A 326 -15.29 -8.12 10.74
C VAL A 326 -14.92 -9.10 11.87
N VAL A 327 -13.79 -9.78 11.72
CA VAL A 327 -13.15 -10.51 12.82
C VAL A 327 -11.81 -9.84 13.10
N ALA A 328 -11.60 -9.34 14.31
CA ALA A 328 -10.45 -8.51 14.65
C ALA A 328 -9.71 -8.98 15.90
N GLY A 329 -8.43 -8.62 16.02
CA GLY A 329 -7.64 -8.81 17.24
C GLY A 329 -8.35 -8.22 18.47
N GLN A 330 -8.84 -7.00 18.29
CA GLN A 330 -9.71 -6.29 19.21
C GLN A 330 -10.75 -5.46 18.45
N VAL A 331 -11.91 -5.27 19.06
CA VAL A 331 -12.98 -4.38 18.55
C VAL A 331 -13.12 -3.21 19.51
N LEU A 332 -12.68 -2.04 19.06
CA LEU A 332 -12.75 -0.78 19.81
C LEU A 332 -13.82 0.16 19.26
N LEU A 333 -14.23 -0.04 18.01
CA LEU A 333 -15.26 0.75 17.37
C LEU A 333 -16.66 0.46 17.98
N PRO A 334 -17.41 1.48 18.42
CA PRO A 334 -18.79 1.31 18.85
C PRO A 334 -19.67 0.68 17.77
N GLU A 335 -20.54 -0.25 18.16
CA GLU A 335 -21.39 -1.01 17.23
C GLU A 335 -22.26 -0.12 16.33
N ALA A 336 -22.78 1.00 16.87
CA ALA A 336 -23.58 1.94 16.09
C ALA A 336 -22.79 2.56 14.91
N LEU A 337 -21.50 2.84 15.11
CA LEU A 337 -20.62 3.36 14.07
C LEU A 337 -20.25 2.25 13.07
N ALA A 338 -19.99 1.03 13.54
CA ALA A 338 -19.75 -0.12 12.66
C ALA A 338 -20.94 -0.36 11.71
N ARG A 339 -22.17 -0.35 12.24
CA ARG A 339 -23.39 -0.50 11.43
C ARG A 339 -23.58 0.65 10.44
N ALA A 340 -23.30 1.89 10.85
CA ALA A 340 -23.35 3.04 9.96
C ALA A 340 -22.33 2.94 8.80
N ALA A 341 -21.19 2.29 9.04
CA ALA A 341 -20.17 2.01 8.03
C ALA A 341 -20.49 0.78 7.14
N GLY A 342 -21.65 0.13 7.32
CA GLY A 342 -22.04 -1.04 6.52
C GLY A 342 -21.51 -2.39 7.03
N ILE A 343 -20.92 -2.43 8.23
CA ILE A 343 -20.49 -3.66 8.90
C ILE A 343 -21.69 -4.27 9.64
N ALA A 344 -22.06 -5.50 9.27
CA ALA A 344 -23.19 -6.21 9.85
C ALA A 344 -22.91 -6.68 11.29
N ALA A 345 -21.68 -7.14 11.54
CA ALA A 345 -21.21 -7.54 12.87
C ALA A 345 -19.68 -7.45 12.96
N ALA A 346 -19.15 -7.22 14.16
CA ALA A 346 -17.72 -7.24 14.44
C ALA A 346 -17.43 -8.10 15.67
N PHE A 347 -16.45 -8.99 15.58
CA PHE A 347 -16.09 -9.93 16.64
C PHE A 347 -14.60 -9.80 16.99
N SER A 348 -14.31 -9.74 18.29
CA SER A 348 -12.93 -9.84 18.80
C SER A 348 -12.53 -11.32 18.90
N ILE A 349 -11.31 -11.65 18.50
CA ILE A 349 -10.73 -13.00 18.75
C ILE A 349 -10.39 -13.21 20.23
N ALA A 350 -10.28 -12.14 21.02
CA ALA A 350 -10.01 -12.24 22.45
C ALA A 350 -11.25 -12.77 23.20
N PRO A 351 -11.13 -13.86 23.99
CA PRO A 351 -12.25 -14.45 24.72
C PRO A 351 -12.60 -13.70 26.03
N GLY A 352 -11.90 -12.61 26.31
CA GLY A 352 -11.85 -11.90 27.59
C GLY A 352 -10.46 -11.32 27.81
N PRO A 353 -10.14 -10.85 29.03
CA PRO A 353 -8.78 -10.43 29.39
C PRO A 353 -7.78 -11.56 29.16
N VAL A 354 -6.76 -11.32 28.34
CA VAL A 354 -5.72 -12.29 27.96
C VAL A 354 -4.42 -11.54 27.69
N GLU A 355 -3.29 -12.18 28.00
CA GLU A 355 -1.98 -11.64 27.66
C GLU A 355 -1.77 -11.62 26.15
N LEU A 356 -1.12 -10.57 25.64
CA LEU A 356 -0.92 -10.37 24.21
C LEU A 356 -0.20 -11.56 23.55
N ASP A 357 0.81 -12.11 24.22
CA ASP A 357 1.58 -13.24 23.70
C ASP A 357 0.71 -14.51 23.52
N ASP A 358 -0.20 -14.81 24.45
CA ASP A 358 -1.14 -15.94 24.29
C ASP A 358 -2.20 -15.65 23.23
N LEU A 359 -2.63 -14.39 23.09
CA LEU A 359 -3.54 -13.99 22.02
C LEU A 359 -2.90 -14.19 20.65
N ILE A 360 -1.67 -13.71 20.46
CA ILE A 360 -0.88 -13.86 19.23
C ILE A 360 -0.70 -15.35 18.91
N ALA A 361 -0.21 -16.13 19.88
CA ALA A 361 0.07 -17.56 19.69
C ALA A 361 -1.17 -18.40 19.29
N ARG A 362 -2.39 -17.93 19.61
CA ARG A 362 -3.65 -18.61 19.29
C ARG A 362 -4.51 -17.87 18.28
N THR A 363 -3.95 -16.93 17.52
CA THR A 363 -4.70 -16.12 16.55
C THR A 363 -5.43 -16.99 15.53
N ALA A 364 -4.72 -17.91 14.86
CA ALA A 364 -5.30 -18.77 13.82
C ALA A 364 -6.46 -19.66 14.33
N PRO A 365 -6.32 -20.45 15.41
CA PRO A 365 -7.44 -21.26 15.89
C PRO A 365 -8.62 -20.41 16.35
N ARG A 366 -8.39 -19.22 16.93
CA ARG A 366 -9.48 -18.32 17.34
C ARG A 366 -10.24 -17.71 16.15
N LEU A 367 -9.52 -17.34 15.09
CA LEU A 367 -10.12 -16.90 13.83
C LEU A 367 -11.01 -18.00 13.24
N ARG A 368 -10.52 -19.24 13.21
CA ARG A 368 -11.24 -20.42 12.73
C ARG A 368 -12.53 -20.65 13.53
N ASP A 369 -12.46 -20.63 14.86
CA ASP A 369 -13.63 -20.84 15.73
C ASP A 369 -14.71 -19.76 15.52
N ILE A 370 -14.32 -18.49 15.41
CA ILE A 370 -15.27 -17.39 15.17
C ILE A 370 -15.87 -17.49 13.77
N ALA A 371 -15.07 -17.79 12.75
CA ALA A 371 -15.57 -17.96 11.38
C ALA A 371 -16.58 -19.12 11.29
N ALA A 372 -16.36 -20.22 12.01
CA ALA A 372 -17.31 -21.33 12.10
C ALA A 372 -18.62 -20.91 12.79
N ALA A 373 -18.55 -20.13 13.87
CA ALA A 373 -19.73 -19.61 14.56
C ALA A 373 -20.56 -18.66 13.68
N VAL A 374 -19.89 -17.70 13.02
CA VAL A 374 -20.53 -16.78 12.07
C VAL A 374 -21.19 -17.55 10.93
N THR A 375 -20.48 -18.52 10.34
CA THR A 375 -20.99 -19.33 9.23
C THR A 375 -22.18 -20.18 9.65
N SER A 376 -22.16 -20.74 10.87
CA SER A 376 -23.28 -21.50 11.43
C SER A 376 -24.55 -20.65 11.56
N LEU A 377 -24.41 -19.40 12.04
CA LEU A 377 -25.52 -18.45 12.15
C LEU A 377 -26.10 -18.08 10.78
N VAL A 378 -25.24 -17.83 9.79
CA VAL A 378 -25.68 -17.53 8.42
C VAL A 378 -26.37 -18.74 7.79
N THR A 379 -25.84 -19.94 7.98
CA THR A 379 -26.43 -21.18 7.44
C THR A 379 -27.80 -21.47 8.07
N ALA A 380 -27.96 -21.24 9.38
CA ALA A 380 -29.23 -21.43 10.07
C ALA A 380 -30.34 -20.46 9.65
N SER A 381 -29.99 -19.34 9.00
CA SER A 381 -30.96 -18.32 8.53
C SER A 381 -31.37 -18.48 7.06
N ARG A 382 -30.84 -19.49 6.35
CA ARG A 382 -31.14 -19.79 4.93
C ARG A 382 -32.16 -20.91 4.78
#